data_AF-A0A974THJ8-F1
#
_entry.id   AF-A0A974THJ8-F1
#
_cell.length_a   1.000
_cell.length_b   1.000
_cell.length_c   1.000
_cell.angle_alpha   90.00
_cell.angle_beta   90.00
_cell.angle_gamma   90.00
#
_symmetry.space_group_name_H-M   'P 1'
#
loop_
_entity.id
_entity.type
_entity.pdbx_description
1 polymer ?
#
loop_
_entity_poly.entity_id
_entity_poly.type
_entity_poly.pdbx_seq_one_letter_code
_entity_poly.pdbx_strand_id
1 'polypeptide(L)'
;MSKPVLSDPIALRLPEDMLRDIETIAKATERTRSWVIVRALKYYLQQEGKDVLDIAAGLDDVRAGRIVDADTVFSELERLSKDDAA
;
A
#
# COMPACT_ATOMS: atom_id res chain seq x y z
N MET A 1 -10.26 3.38 -18.48
CA MET A 1 -9.97 3.75 -17.08
C MET A 1 -10.12 5.26 -16.96
N SER A 2 -10.98 5.74 -16.06
CA SER A 2 -11.13 7.17 -15.79
C SER A 2 -9.85 7.74 -15.20
N LYS A 3 -9.54 9.02 -15.47
CA LYS A 3 -8.41 9.70 -14.83
C LYS A 3 -8.68 9.77 -13.31
N PRO A 4 -7.72 9.41 -12.45
CA PRO A 4 -7.88 9.53 -11.01
C PRO A 4 -8.03 11.00 -10.61
N VAL A 5 -8.90 11.26 -9.64
CA VAL A 5 -9.04 12.57 -9.00
C VAL A 5 -7.75 12.85 -8.21
N LEU A 6 -7.12 13.99 -8.49
CA LEU A 6 -5.90 14.41 -7.81
C LEU A 6 -6.24 15.21 -6.56
N SER A 7 -5.38 15.12 -5.55
CA SER A 7 -5.42 16.02 -4.40
C SER A 7 -5.00 17.44 -4.80
N ASP A 8 -5.17 18.38 -3.87
CA ASP A 8 -4.45 19.65 -3.95
C ASP A 8 -2.93 19.42 -3.96
N PRO A 9 -2.14 20.34 -4.55
CA PRO A 9 -0.68 20.26 -4.54
C PRO A 9 -0.12 20.23 -3.11
N ILE A 10 0.85 19.34 -2.90
CA ILE A 10 1.55 19.20 -1.62
C ILE A 10 2.94 19.82 -1.77
N ALA A 11 3.32 20.72 -0.86
CA ALA A 11 4.68 21.24 -0.78
C ALA A 11 5.57 20.27 0.00
N LEU A 12 6.60 19.74 -0.65
CA LEU A 12 7.55 18.79 -0.05
C LEU A 12 8.96 19.36 -0.11
N ARG A 13 9.69 19.28 1.02
CA ARG A 13 11.13 19.59 1.05
C ARG A 13 11.91 18.29 0.88
N LEU A 14 12.83 18.29 -0.08
CA LEU A 14 13.74 17.18 -0.36
C LEU A 14 15.18 17.62 -0.13
N PRO A 15 16.07 16.73 0.35
CA PRO A 15 17.51 16.90 0.22
C PRO A 15 17.91 17.23 -1.22
N GLU A 16 18.87 18.15 -1.41
CA GLU A 16 19.23 18.66 -2.73
C GLU A 16 19.80 17.56 -3.65
N ASP A 17 20.58 16.65 -3.10
CA ASP A 17 21.13 15.49 -3.79
C ASP A 17 20.02 14.57 -4.30
N MET A 18 19.04 14.26 -3.46
CA MET A 18 17.89 13.45 -3.83
C MET A 18 17.06 14.11 -4.94
N LEU A 19 16.88 15.43 -4.89
CA LEU A 19 16.19 16.15 -5.96
C LEU A 19 16.97 16.07 -7.28
N ARG A 20 18.30 16.22 -7.24
CA ARG A 20 19.18 16.07 -8.42
C ARG A 20 19.07 14.68 -9.04
N ASP A 21 19.03 13.63 -8.23
CA ASP A 21 18.89 12.26 -8.71
C ASP A 21 17.52 12.02 -9.35
N ILE A 22 16.44 12.50 -8.72
CA ILE A 22 15.07 12.43 -9.26
C ILE A 22 14.99 13.15 -10.61
N GLU A 23 15.58 14.34 -10.73
CA GLU A 23 15.62 15.12 -11.97
C GLU A 23 16.42 14.42 -13.07
N THR A 24 17.51 13.75 -12.70
CA THR A 24 18.33 12.96 -13.62
C THR A 24 17.56 11.76 -14.16
N ILE A 25 16.87 11.01 -13.29
CA ILE A 25 16.00 9.89 -13.68
C ILE A 25 14.86 10.38 -14.57
N ALA A 26 14.21 11.48 -14.20
CA ALA A 26 13.12 12.06 -14.97
C ALA A 26 13.57 12.42 -16.39
N LYS A 27 14.73 13.09 -16.54
CA LYS A 27 15.30 13.44 -17.84
C LYS A 27 15.68 12.21 -18.65
N ALA A 28 16.36 11.24 -18.05
CA ALA A 28 16.82 10.03 -18.74
C ALA A 28 15.67 9.12 -19.21
N THR A 29 14.50 9.21 -18.56
CA THR A 29 13.32 8.38 -18.86
C THR A 29 12.23 9.14 -19.61
N GLU A 30 12.45 10.40 -19.98
CA GLU A 30 11.46 11.30 -20.59
C GLU A 30 10.16 11.40 -19.78
N ARG A 31 10.29 11.49 -18.45
CA ARG A 31 9.18 11.61 -17.50
C ARG A 31 9.26 12.90 -16.71
N THR A 32 8.16 13.26 -16.05
CA THR A 32 8.13 14.41 -15.13
C THR A 32 8.68 14.02 -13.76
N ARG A 33 9.18 15.01 -13.00
CA ARG A 33 9.56 14.81 -11.58
C ARG A 33 8.42 14.21 -10.77
N SER A 34 7.22 14.75 -10.96
CA SER A 34 5.99 14.26 -10.31
C SER A 34 5.73 12.79 -10.61
N TRP A 35 5.95 12.33 -11.85
CA TRP A 35 5.79 10.92 -12.19
C TRP A 35 6.77 10.02 -11.43
N VAL A 36 8.05 10.41 -11.33
CA VAL A 36 9.07 9.64 -10.60
C VAL A 36 8.72 9.57 -9.11
N ILE A 37 8.35 10.71 -8.51
CA ILE A 37 7.98 10.80 -7.10
C ILE A 37 6.74 9.95 -6.81
N VAL A 38 5.66 10.10 -7.61
CA VAL A 38 4.43 9.31 -7.42
C VAL A 38 4.71 7.82 -7.58
N ARG A 39 5.60 7.42 -8.51
CA ARG A 39 6.00 6.02 -8.67
C ARG A 39 6.70 5.49 -7.41
N ALA A 40 7.64 6.25 -6.84
CA ALA A 40 8.33 5.87 -5.62
C ALA A 40 7.36 5.75 -4.43
N LEU A 41 6.45 6.71 -4.27
CA LEU A 41 5.42 6.68 -3.22
C LEU A 41 4.48 5.48 -3.36
N LYS A 42 4.08 5.13 -4.59
CA LYS A 42 3.29 3.91 -4.85
C LYS A 42 4.04 2.66 -4.44
N TYR A 43 5.33 2.57 -4.74
CA TYR A 43 6.16 1.44 -4.38
C TYR A 43 6.25 1.26 -2.86
N TYR A 44 6.44 2.36 -2.12
CA TYR A 44 6.39 2.35 -0.65
C TYR A 44 5.03 1.85 -0.13
N LEU A 45 3.92 2.42 -0.64
CA LEU A 45 2.57 2.03 -0.21
C LEU A 45 2.22 0.56 -0.52
N GLN A 46 2.81 -0.02 -1.56
CA GLN A 46 2.58 -1.42 -1.94
C GLN A 46 3.44 -2.42 -1.16
N GLN A 47 4.49 -1.96 -0.48
CA GLN A 47 5.37 -2.80 0.33
C GLN A 47 5.27 -2.40 1.80
N GLU A 48 6.23 -1.65 2.32
CA GLU A 48 6.32 -1.26 3.73
C GLU A 48 5.03 -0.60 4.23
N GLY A 49 4.46 0.29 3.43
CA GLY A 49 3.21 0.97 3.77
C GLY A 49 2.01 0.02 3.84
N LYS A 50 2.00 -1.08 3.07
CA LYS A 50 0.89 -2.04 3.06
C LYS A 50 0.76 -2.71 4.42
N ASP A 51 1.87 -3.23 4.96
CA ASP A 51 1.85 -3.92 6.25
C ASP A 51 1.42 -2.98 7.39
N VAL A 52 1.88 -1.73 7.36
CA VAL A 52 1.47 -0.70 8.33
C VAL A 52 -0.03 -0.43 8.25
N LEU A 53 -0.57 -0.27 7.04
CA LEU A 53 -2.00 -0.02 6.84
C LEU A 53 -2.87 -1.21 7.23
N ASP A 54 -2.44 -2.44 6.90
CA ASP A 54 -3.16 -3.66 7.24
C ASP A 54 -3.21 -3.88 8.75
N ILE A 55 -2.09 -3.67 9.45
CA ILE A 55 -2.04 -3.77 10.92
C ILE A 55 -2.94 -2.71 11.55
N ALA A 56 -2.88 -1.46 11.06
CA ALA A 56 -3.72 -0.39 11.58
C ALA A 56 -5.22 -0.72 11.40
N ALA A 57 -5.61 -1.24 10.23
CA ALA A 57 -6.96 -1.68 9.95
C ALA A 57 -7.40 -2.83 10.88
N GLY A 58 -6.55 -3.83 11.09
CA GLY A 58 -6.83 -4.94 12.01
C GLY A 58 -7.02 -4.48 13.46
N LEU A 59 -6.23 -3.49 13.92
CA LEU A 59 -6.43 -2.90 15.25
C LEU A 59 -7.77 -2.16 15.36
N ASP A 60 -8.21 -1.50 14.30
CA ASP A 60 -9.53 -0.84 14.25
C ASP A 60 -10.67 -1.87 14.22
N ASP A 61 -10.50 -3.01 13.55
CA ASP A 61 -11.44 -4.13 13.58
C ASP A 61 -11.60 -4.69 15.00
N VAL A 62 -10.49 -4.90 15.71
CA VAL A 62 -10.51 -5.34 17.12
C VAL A 62 -11.27 -4.34 18.00
N ARG A 63 -10.98 -3.04 17.88
CA ARG A 63 -11.67 -1.99 18.65
C ARG A 63 -13.17 -1.94 18.36
N ALA A 64 -13.57 -2.22 17.13
CA ALA A 64 -14.95 -2.23 16.71
C ALA A 64 -15.66 -3.57 16.99
N GLY A 65 -14.98 -4.56 17.58
CA GLY A 65 -15.53 -5.88 17.84
C GLY A 65 -15.74 -6.73 16.58
N ARG A 66 -15.13 -6.36 15.45
CA ARG A 66 -15.12 -7.16 14.20
C ARG A 66 -14.06 -8.26 14.30
N ILE A 67 -14.27 -9.17 15.24
CA ILE A 67 -13.38 -10.30 15.53
C ILE A 67 -14.13 -11.61 15.40
N VAL A 68 -13.41 -12.67 15.07
CA VAL A 68 -13.91 -14.04 15.07
C VAL A 68 -13.10 -14.87 16.06
N ASP A 69 -13.77 -15.77 16.76
CA ASP A 69 -13.11 -16.67 17.69
C ASP A 69 -12.19 -17.66 16.94
N ALA A 70 -11.04 -17.95 17.53
CA ALA A 70 -10.03 -18.78 16.89
C ALA A 70 -10.52 -20.22 16.62
N ASP A 71 -11.29 -20.82 17.52
CA ASP A 71 -11.81 -22.18 17.35
C ASP A 71 -12.78 -22.25 16.18
N THR A 72 -13.54 -21.17 15.97
CA THR A 72 -14.44 -21.03 14.81
C THR A 72 -13.65 -21.02 13.51
N VAL A 73 -12.54 -20.25 13.46
CA VAL A 73 -11.67 -20.19 12.28
C VAL A 73 -11.03 -21.55 11.98
N PHE A 74 -10.47 -22.23 12.99
CA PHE A 74 -9.83 -23.54 12.78
C PHE A 74 -10.82 -24.60 12.29
N SER A 75 -12.03 -24.60 12.86
CA SER A 75 -13.10 -25.52 12.44
C SER A 75 -13.49 -25.30 10.97
N GLU A 76 -13.54 -24.04 10.51
CA GLU A 76 -13.85 -23.71 9.13
C GLU A 76 -12.72 -24.13 8.17
N LEU A 77 -11.46 -23.88 8.54
CA LEU A 77 -10.31 -24.29 7.74
C LEU A 77 -10.21 -25.81 7.59
N GLU A 78 -10.49 -26.57 8.66
CA GLU A 78 -10.50 -28.04 8.59
C GLU A 78 -11.59 -28.56 7.63
N ARG A 79 -12.77 -27.92 7.62
CA ARG A 79 -13.86 -28.26 6.71
C ARG A 79 -13.45 -28.00 5.25
N LEU A 80 -12.91 -26.81 4.95
CA LEU A 80 -12.48 -26.45 3.60
C LEU A 80 -11.39 -27.39 3.06
N SER A 81 -10.43 -27.79 3.90
CA SER A 81 -9.38 -28.74 3.52
C SER A 81 -9.91 -30.13 3.15
N LYS A 82 -11.06 -30.54 3.72
CA LYS A 82 -11.69 -31.83 3.41
C LYS A 82 -12.50 -31.75 2.11
N ASP A 83 -13.12 -30.61 1.86
CA ASP A 83 -13.92 -30.37 0.65
C ASP A 83 -13.03 -30.30 -0.61
N ASP A 84 -11.83 -29.71 -0.53
CA ASP A 84 -10.86 -29.64 -1.65
C ASP A 84 -10.20 -31.00 -1.99
N ALA A 85 -10.29 -31.98 -1.08
CA ALA A 85 -9.72 -33.32 -1.25
C ALA A 85 -10.72 -34.33 -1.84
N ALA A 86 -11.97 -33.93 -2.08
CA ALA A 86 -13.07 -34.74 -2.60
C ALA A 86 -13.35 -34.46 -4.08
#